data_AF-J3FRF5-F1
#
_entry.id   AF-J3FRF5-F1
#
_cell.length_a   1.000
_cell.length_b   1.000
_cell.length_c   1.000
_cell.angle_alpha   90.00
_cell.angle_beta   90.00
_cell.angle_gamma   90.00
#
_symmetry.space_group_name_H-M   'P 1'
#
loop_
_entity.id
_entity.type
_entity.pdbx_description
1 polymer ?
#
loop_
_entity_poly.entity_id
_entity_poly.type
_entity_poly.pdbx_seq_one_letter_code
_entity_poly.pdbx_strand_id
1 'polypeptide(L)' 'MCVNFEESTHLCRIYDTRPLICRIDDFYDQHLAGTMRLEDYHAANAHACKEMQQQNLIVVAN' A
#
# COMPACT_ATOMS: atom_id res chain seq x y z
N MET A 1 -3.72 -0.79 -0.64
CA MET A 1 -4.43 -0.12 -1.76
C MET A 1 -4.21 1.39 -1.66
N CYS A 2 -3.93 2.09 -2.77
CA CYS A 2 -3.76 3.56 -2.75
C CYS A 2 -5.08 4.27 -3.05
N VAL A 3 -5.66 4.96 -2.06
CA VAL A 3 -6.94 5.69 -2.21
C VAL A 3 -6.81 7.00 -3.01
N ASN A 4 -5.58 7.49 -3.15
CA ASN A 4 -5.25 8.71 -3.91
C ASN A 4 -4.63 8.37 -5.27
N PHE A 5 -4.83 7.14 -5.76
CA PHE A 5 -4.29 6.70 -7.04
C PHE A 5 -4.89 7.52 -8.21
N GLU A 6 -4.03 7.87 -9.15
CA GLU A 6 -4.33 8.59 -10.37
C GLU A 6 -4.02 7.68 -11.55
N GLU A 7 -5.03 7.27 -12.31
CA GLU A 7 -4.89 6.28 -13.39
C GLU A 7 -4.05 6.83 -14.55
N SER A 8 -4.17 8.13 -14.84
CA SER A 8 -3.46 8.76 -15.96
C SER A 8 -1.94 8.73 -15.79
N THR A 9 -1.47 8.99 -14.58
CA THR A 9 -0.03 9.05 -14.25
C THR A 9 0.49 7.78 -13.59
N HIS A 10 -0.40 6.88 -13.15
CA HIS A 10 -0.08 5.73 -12.30
C HIS A 10 0.63 6.13 -10.99
N LEU A 11 0.35 7.34 -10.49
CA LEU A 11 0.94 7.89 -9.27
C LEU A 11 -0.12 8.18 -8.21
N CYS A 12 0.32 8.48 -7.00
CA CYS A 12 -0.57 8.98 -5.96
C CYS A 12 -0.62 10.50 -6.05
N ARG A 13 -1.82 11.10 -6.01
CA ARG A 13 -2.01 12.56 -6.06
C ARG A 13 -1.31 13.33 -4.92
N ILE A 14 -0.97 12.65 -3.82
CA ILE A 14 -0.27 13.24 -2.68
C ILE A 14 1.12 12.62 -2.48
N TYR A 15 1.80 12.20 -3.56
CA TYR A 15 3.04 11.42 -3.50
C TYR A 15 4.07 11.99 -2.51
N ASP A 16 4.38 13.28 -2.63
CA ASP A 16 5.42 13.95 -1.82
C ASP A 16 5.04 14.08 -0.34
N THR A 17 3.74 14.12 -0.04
CA THR A 17 3.20 14.28 1.32
C THR A 17 2.50 13.01 1.81
N ARG A 18 2.80 11.85 1.23
CA ARG A 18 2.22 10.56 1.67
C ARG A 18 2.49 10.38 3.17
N PRO A 19 1.50 9.94 3.98
CA PRO A 19 1.76 9.58 5.37
C PRO A 19 2.72 8.39 5.43
N LEU A 20 3.46 8.24 6.53
CA LEU A 20 4.48 7.19 6.70
C LEU A 20 3.95 5.78 6.40
N ILE A 21 2.73 5.47 6.83
CA ILE A 21 2.08 4.17 6.57
C ILE A 21 1.90 3.84 5.07
N CYS A 22 1.92 4.86 4.19
CA CYS A 22 1.86 4.69 2.74
C CYS A 22 3.25 4.65 2.07
N ARG A 23 4.33 4.82 2.84
CA ARG A 23 5.72 4.76 2.37
C ARG A 23 6.29 3.41 2.79
N ILE A 24 6.12 2.42 1.93
CA ILE A 24 6.38 0.99 2.24
C ILE A 24 7.77 0.79 2.82
N ASP A 25 8.80 1.25 2.12
CA ASP A 25 10.19 1.02 2.54
C ASP A 25 10.55 1.83 3.80
N ASP A 26 10.17 3.12 3.87
CA ASP A 26 10.41 3.95 5.07
C ASP A 26 9.75 3.36 6.33
N PHE A 27 8.52 2.84 6.21
CA PHE A 27 7.81 2.21 7.32
C PHE A 27 8.51 0.92 7.75
N TYR A 28 8.94 0.10 6.78
CA TYR A 28 9.69 -1.11 7.05
C TYR A 28 10.98 -0.80 7.82
N ASP A 29 11.78 0.14 7.34
CA ASP A 29 13.05 0.51 7.96
C ASP A 29 12.87 1.00 9.39
N GLN A 30 11.82 1.77 9.66
CA GLN A 30 11.56 2.35 10.98
C GLN A 30 10.94 1.38 11.98
N HIS A 31 10.17 0.39 11.52
CA HIS A 31 9.31 -0.40 12.41
C HIS A 31 9.47 -1.92 12.31
N LEU A 32 9.94 -2.45 11.19
CA LEU A 32 9.85 -3.88 10.87
C LEU A 32 11.17 -4.54 10.48
N ALA A 33 12.21 -3.77 10.15
CA ALA A 33 13.51 -4.30 9.73
C ALA A 33 14.17 -5.23 10.76
N GLY A 34 13.89 -5.03 12.05
CA GLY A 34 14.36 -5.90 13.14
C GLY A 34 13.52 -7.15 13.38
N THR A 35 12.35 -7.29 12.75
CA THR A 35 11.36 -8.33 13.06
C THR A 35 10.99 -9.23 11.88
N MET A 36 11.19 -8.79 10.64
CA MET A 36 10.90 -9.58 9.45
C MET A 36 11.77 -9.18 8.25
N ARG A 37 11.87 -10.06 7.25
CA ARG A 37 12.60 -9.76 6.01
C ARG A 37 11.78 -8.81 5.14
N LEU A 38 12.48 -7.96 4.38
CA LEU A 38 11.86 -7.01 3.46
C LEU A 38 10.96 -7.71 2.44
N GLU A 39 11.40 -8.84 1.89
CA GLU A 39 10.65 -9.67 0.94
C GLU A 39 9.31 -10.14 1.51
N ASP A 40 9.32 -10.60 2.77
CA ASP A 40 8.11 -11.08 3.44
C ASP A 40 7.12 -9.93 3.69
N TYR A 41 7.64 -8.73 4.01
CA TYR A 41 6.83 -7.54 4.19
C TYR A 41 6.21 -7.06 2.87
N HIS A 42 6.99 -7.02 1.79
CA HIS A 42 6.50 -6.67 0.46
C HIS A 42 5.42 -7.64 -0.02
N ALA A 43 5.61 -8.95 0.20
CA ALA A 43 4.61 -9.98 -0.14
C ALA A 43 3.31 -9.78 0.63
N ALA A 44 3.38 -9.54 1.95
CA ALA A 44 2.21 -9.26 2.78
C ALA A 44 1.49 -7.97 2.35
N ASN A 45 2.23 -6.91 2.00
CA ASN A 45 1.66 -5.65 1.56
C ASN A 45 0.92 -5.79 0.22
N ALA A 46 1.52 -6.50 -0.74
CA ALA A 46 0.89 -6.81 -2.03
C ALA A 46 -0.38 -7.65 -1.87
N HIS A 47 -0.36 -8.65 -0.99
CA HIS A 47 -1.52 -9.47 -0.66
C HIS A 47 -2.66 -8.61 -0.10
N ALA A 48 -2.39 -7.82 0.94
CA ALA A 48 -3.38 -6.93 1.55
C ALA A 48 -3.94 -5.93 0.53
N CYS A 49 -3.10 -5.39 -0.37
CA CYS A 49 -3.57 -4.52 -1.45
C CYS A 49 -4.60 -5.19 -2.36
N LYS A 50 -4.36 -6.45 -2.74
CA LYS A 50 -5.27 -7.23 -3.58
C LYS A 50 -6.58 -7.53 -2.87
N GLU A 51 -6.54 -7.93 -1.61
CA GLU A 51 -7.74 -8.18 -0.80
C GLU A 51 -8.60 -6.91 -0.68
N MET A 52 -7.97 -5.77 -0.38
CA MET A 52 -8.68 -4.49 -0.29
C MET A 52 -9.32 -4.08 -1.63
N GLN A 53 -8.65 -4.32 -2.76
CA GLN A 53 -9.22 -4.06 -4.08
C GLN A 53 -10.44 -4.94 -4.36
N GLN A 54 -10.38 -6.22 -3.98
CA GLN A 54 -11.50 -7.16 -4.09
C GLN A 54 -12.67 -6.77 -3.20
N GLN A 55 -12.42 -6.30 -1.98
CA GLN A 55 -13.46 -5.79 -1.08
C GLN A 55 -14.09 -4.51 -1.61
N ASN A 56 -13.30 -3.58 -2.18
CA ASN A 56 -13.85 -2.40 -2.82
C ASN A 56 -14.76 -2.77 -4.00
N LEU A 57 -14.38 -3.76 -4.82
CA LEU A 57 -15.24 -4.27 -5.90
C LEU A 57 -16.59 -4.80 -5.39
N ILE A 58 -16.64 -5.37 -4.17
CA ILE A 58 -17.89 -5.80 -3.54
C ILE A 58 -18.73 -4.59 -3.10
N VAL A 59 -18.12 -3.49 -2.64
CA VAL A 59 -18.86 -2.30 -2.18
C VAL A 59 -19.40 -1.46 -3.33
N VAL A 60 -18.73 -1.41 -4.50
CA VAL A 60 -19.24 -0.66 -5.67
C VAL A 60 -20.26 -1.46 -6.49
N ALA A 61 -20.33 -2.78 -6.30
CA ALA A 61 -21.25 -3.66 -7.03
C ALA A 61 -22.59 -3.93 -6.29
N ASN A 62 -22.84 -3.29 -5.15
CA ASN A 62 -24.06 -3.42 -4.36
C ASN A 62 -24.84 -2.11 -4.28
#